data_AF-A0A968TBC9-F1
#
_entry.id   AF-A0A968TBC9-F1
#
_cell.length_a   1.000
_cell.length_b   1.000
_cell.length_c   1.000
_cell.angle_alpha   90.00
_cell.angle_beta   90.00
_cell.angle_gamma   90.00
#
_symmetry.space_group_name_H-M   'P 1'
#
loop_
_entity.id
_entity.type
_entity.pdbx_description
1 polymer ?
#
loop_
_entity_poly.entity_id
_entity_poly.type
_entity_poly.pdbx_seq_one_letter_code
_entity_poly.pdbx_strand_id
1 'polypeptide(L)'
;MHPPLDPLAIDHFNAGRYRDALLAFEGQWHSERSELLKALINLSNAMLQLQIGLVTAPRRNLARAVDMLTTCSPAVAAAAGVDLPRLHAAIARVQACIPPDAVSGEDQIDPARIPSIQIRTGNDDHTG
;
A
#
# COMPACT_ATOMS: atom_id res chain seq x y z
N MET A 1 20.53 9.78 -3.42
CA MET A 1 19.94 9.48 -2.11
C MET A 1 18.44 9.59 -2.29
N HIS A 2 17.68 8.51 -2.05
CA HIS A 2 16.22 8.60 -2.11
C HIS A 2 15.75 9.33 -0.85
N PRO A 3 14.92 10.37 -0.96
CA PRO A 3 14.38 11.02 0.23
C PRO A 3 13.47 10.03 0.99
N PRO A 4 13.33 10.20 2.31
CA PRO A 4 12.37 9.44 3.09
C PRO A 4 10.94 9.70 2.58
N LEU A 5 10.04 8.73 2.79
CA LEU A 5 8.62 8.96 2.58
C LEU A 5 8.11 10.07 3.51
N ASP A 6 7.13 10.86 3.04
CA ASP A 6 6.43 11.84 3.86
C ASP A 6 5.80 11.14 5.08
N PRO A 7 6.20 11.48 6.32
CA PRO A 7 5.66 10.87 7.53
C PRO A 7 4.15 11.03 7.64
N LEU A 8 3.60 12.15 7.17
CA LEU A 8 2.16 12.40 7.22
C LEU A 8 1.40 11.43 6.30
N ALA A 9 1.94 11.15 5.11
CA ALA A 9 1.37 10.16 4.20
C ALA A 9 1.33 8.76 4.82
N ILE A 10 2.42 8.38 5.50
CA ILE A 10 2.54 7.10 6.23
C ILE A 10 1.51 7.04 7.36
N ASP A 11 1.39 8.10 8.16
CA ASP A 11 0.44 8.15 9.27
C ASP A 11 -1.02 8.10 8.80
N HIS A 12 -1.35 8.78 7.70
CA HIS A 12 -2.67 8.65 7.07
C HIS A 12 -2.93 7.20 6.64
N PHE A 13 -1.96 6.55 5.98
CA PHE A 13 -2.13 5.19 5.49
C PHE A 13 -2.33 4.21 6.64
N ASN A 14 -1.46 4.26 7.65
CA ASN A 14 -1.49 3.36 8.80
C ASN A 14 -2.76 3.54 9.66
N ALA A 15 -3.35 4.74 9.64
CA ALA A 15 -4.63 5.04 10.28
C ALA A 15 -5.86 4.67 9.44
N GLY A 16 -5.68 4.03 8.27
CA GLY A 16 -6.77 3.67 7.36
C GLY A 16 -7.40 4.85 6.62
N ARG A 17 -6.78 6.05 6.68
CA ARG A 17 -7.18 7.25 5.95
C ARG A 17 -6.57 7.23 4.54
N TYR A 18 -6.91 6.20 3.76
CA TYR A 18 -6.23 5.91 2.50
C TYR A 18 -6.39 7.00 1.44
N ARG A 19 -7.48 7.79 1.48
CA ARG A 19 -7.66 8.95 0.60
C ARG A 19 -6.61 10.03 0.89
N ASP A 20 -6.41 10.37 2.16
CA ASP A 20 -5.44 11.39 2.56
C ASP A 20 -4.01 10.91 2.26
N ALA A 21 -3.72 9.64 2.51
CA ALA A 21 -2.45 9.01 2.17
C ALA A 21 -2.17 9.07 0.67
N LEU A 22 -3.17 8.74 -0.16
CA LEU A 22 -3.07 8.80 -1.62
C LEU A 22 -2.70 10.22 -2.09
N LEU A 23 -3.39 11.25 -1.60
CA LEU A 23 -3.12 12.63 -1.98
C LEU A 23 -1.72 13.09 -1.55
N ALA A 24 -1.28 12.71 -0.35
CA ALA A 24 0.04 13.04 0.15
C ALA A 24 1.15 12.34 -0.67
N PHE A 25 1.00 11.04 -0.96
CA PHE A 25 1.94 10.31 -1.82
C PHE A 25 1.96 10.85 -3.25
N GLU A 26 0.81 11.24 -3.83
CA GLU A 26 0.75 11.90 -5.14
C GLU A 26 1.51 13.23 -5.14
N GLY A 27 1.34 14.04 -4.09
CA GLY A 27 2.08 15.28 -3.89
C GLY A 27 3.60 15.07 -3.89
N GLN A 28 4.08 14.07 -3.14
CA GLN A 28 5.50 13.71 -3.13
C GLN A 28 5.96 13.16 -4.49
N TRP A 29 5.15 12.30 -5.13
CA TRP A 29 5.47 11.68 -6.42
C TRP A 29 5.63 12.71 -7.53
N HIS A 30 4.85 13.79 -7.54
CA HIS A 30 4.99 14.84 -8.56
C HIS A 30 6.40 15.43 -8.60
N SER A 31 7.07 15.53 -7.45
CA SER A 31 8.43 16.05 -7.32
C SER A 31 9.49 14.99 -7.58
N GLU A 32 9.31 13.78 -7.07
CA GLU A 32 10.36 12.75 -7.05
C GLU A 32 10.27 11.73 -8.18
N ARG A 33 9.06 11.51 -8.71
CA ARG A 33 8.75 10.51 -9.75
C ARG A 33 9.22 9.09 -9.39
N SER A 34 9.21 8.75 -8.11
CA SER A 34 9.61 7.44 -7.57
C SER A 34 8.63 6.33 -7.97
N GLU A 35 9.15 5.17 -8.39
CA GLU A 35 8.31 3.98 -8.60
C GLU A 35 7.80 3.40 -7.27
N LEU A 36 8.52 3.59 -6.15
CA LEU A 36 8.04 3.23 -4.81
C LEU A 36 6.78 4.04 -4.46
N LEU A 37 6.82 5.37 -4.62
CA LEU A 37 5.65 6.22 -4.38
C LEU A 37 4.47 5.84 -5.27
N LYS A 38 4.73 5.57 -6.54
CA LYS A 38 3.68 5.13 -7.48
C LYS A 38 3.08 3.78 -7.08
N ALA A 39 3.87 2.86 -6.52
CA ALA A 39 3.36 1.62 -5.94
C ALA A 39 2.47 1.89 -4.71
N LEU A 40 2.90 2.79 -3.81
CA LEU A 40 2.13 3.18 -2.63
C LEU A 40 0.83 3.93 -2.98
N ILE A 41 0.81 4.70 -4.07
CA ILE A 41 -0.41 5.32 -4.62
C ILE A 41 -1.39 4.24 -5.11
N ASN A 42 -0.91 3.26 -5.89
CA ASN A 42 -1.75 2.14 -6.33
C ASN A 42 -2.30 1.34 -5.14
N LEU A 43 -1.47 1.12 -4.13
CA LEU A 43 -1.87 0.45 -2.90
C LEU A 43 -2.94 1.25 -2.13
N SER A 44 -2.73 2.55 -1.94
CA SER A 44 -3.68 3.44 -1.26
C SER A 44 -5.03 3.48 -1.99
N ASN A 45 -5.00 3.57 -3.32
CA ASN A 45 -6.21 3.53 -4.14
C ASN A 45 -6.93 2.19 -4.02
N ALA A 46 -6.20 1.07 -3.99
CA ALA A 46 -6.78 -0.24 -3.79
C ALA A 46 -7.47 -0.35 -2.43
N MET A 47 -6.78 0.03 -1.35
CA MET A 47 -7.33 -0.03 0.00
C MET A 47 -8.56 0.87 0.17
N LEU A 48 -8.55 2.07 -0.43
CA LEU A 48 -9.70 2.97 -0.47
C LEU A 48 -10.92 2.33 -1.17
N GLN A 49 -10.69 1.65 -2.30
CA GLN A 49 -11.76 0.98 -3.06
C GLN A 49 -12.34 -0.23 -2.31
N LEU A 50 -11.48 -0.98 -1.60
CA LEU A 50 -11.92 -2.10 -0.76
C LEU A 50 -12.79 -1.62 0.41
N GLN A 51 -12.49 -0.45 1.00
CA GLN A 51 -13.31 0.14 2.07
C GLN A 51 -14.76 0.42 1.66
N ILE A 52 -15.00 0.66 0.38
CA ILE A 52 -16.34 0.89 -0.17
C ILE A 52 -16.92 -0.34 -0.89
N GLY A 53 -16.32 -1.52 -0.67
CA GLY A 53 -16.84 -2.81 -1.14
C GLY A 53 -16.54 -3.16 -2.60
N LEU A 54 -15.69 -2.40 -3.29
CA LEU A 54 -15.27 -2.74 -4.66
C LEU A 54 -14.21 -3.84 -4.65
N VAL A 55 -14.24 -4.74 -5.65
CA VAL A 55 -13.33 -5.90 -5.72
C VAL A 55 -12.52 -5.97 -7.01
N THR A 56 -13.10 -5.59 -8.16
CA THR A 56 -12.44 -5.78 -9.47
C THR A 56 -11.26 -4.83 -9.71
N ALA A 57 -11.47 -3.53 -9.51
CA ALA A 57 -10.41 -2.53 -9.65
C ALA A 57 -9.30 -2.67 -8.59
N PRO A 58 -9.61 -2.85 -7.29
CA PRO A 58 -8.55 -3.01 -6.29
C PRO A 58 -7.73 -4.30 -6.49
N ARG A 59 -8.32 -5.41 -6.98
CA ARG A 59 -7.54 -6.62 -7.33
C ARG A 59 -6.41 -6.29 -8.32
N ARG A 60 -6.73 -5.54 -9.39
CA ARG A 60 -5.72 -5.10 -10.38
C ARG A 60 -4.70 -4.14 -9.80
N ASN A 61 -5.14 -3.19 -8.98
CA ASN A 61 -4.24 -2.21 -8.36
C ASN A 61 -3.28 -2.86 -7.35
N LEU A 62 -3.73 -3.86 -6.58
CA LEU A 62 -2.86 -4.64 -5.70
C LEU A 62 -1.82 -5.44 -6.49
N ALA A 63 -2.22 -6.11 -7.58
CA ALA A 63 -1.29 -6.82 -8.45
C ALA A 63 -0.23 -5.86 -9.02
N ARG A 64 -0.66 -4.70 -9.53
CA ARG A 64 0.24 -3.67 -10.04
C ARG A 64 1.18 -3.13 -8.97
N ALA A 65 0.70 -2.89 -7.75
CA ALA A 65 1.54 -2.47 -6.64
C ALA A 65 2.62 -3.52 -6.34
N VAL A 66 2.27 -4.82 -6.34
CA VAL A 66 3.24 -5.91 -6.16
C VAL A 66 4.30 -5.94 -7.27
N ASP A 67 3.90 -5.81 -8.54
CA ASP A 67 4.86 -5.81 -9.66
C ASP A 67 5.87 -4.65 -9.52
N MET A 68 5.38 -3.48 -9.12
CA MET A 68 6.21 -2.30 -8.92
C MET A 68 7.14 -2.43 -7.70
N LEU A 69 6.64 -2.97 -6.59
CA LEU A 69 7.46 -3.23 -5.39
C LEU A 69 8.54 -4.29 -5.64
N THR A 70 8.26 -5.29 -6.49
CA THR A 70 9.22 -6.35 -6.86
C THR A 70 10.41 -5.79 -7.64
N THR A 71 10.20 -4.72 -8.42
CA THR A 71 11.26 -4.05 -9.19
C THR A 71 11.96 -2.95 -8.39
N CYS A 72 11.46 -2.58 -7.21
CA CYS A 72 12.11 -1.61 -6.34
C CYS A 72 13.38 -2.21 -5.71
N SER A 73 14.48 -1.46 -5.74
CA SER A 73 15.70 -1.85 -5.02
C SER A 73 15.44 -1.92 -3.52
N PRO A 74 15.80 -3.01 -2.83
CA PRO A 74 15.66 -3.12 -1.38
C PRO A 74 16.38 -2.00 -0.63
N ALA A 75 17.53 -1.53 -1.12
CA ALA A 75 18.27 -0.43 -0.51
C ALA A 75 17.53 0.91 -0.63
N VAL A 76 16.84 1.16 -1.76
CA VAL A 76 16.02 2.36 -1.96
C VAL A 76 14.81 2.33 -1.04
N ALA A 77 14.12 1.20 -0.95
CA ALA A 77 12.98 1.03 -0.05
C ALA A 77 13.39 1.16 1.43
N ALA A 78 14.51 0.55 1.84
CA ALA A 78 15.03 0.68 3.20
C ALA A 78 15.40 2.13 3.54
N ALA A 79 16.04 2.86 2.62
CA ALA A 79 16.34 4.29 2.80
C ALA A 79 15.07 5.15 2.89
N ALA A 80 13.98 4.73 2.23
CA ALA A 80 12.67 5.35 2.32
C ALA A 80 11.88 4.93 3.57
N GLY A 81 12.42 3.99 4.34
CA GLY A 81 11.78 3.47 5.53
C GLY A 81 10.70 2.42 5.26
N VAL A 82 10.86 1.59 4.24
CA VAL A 82 9.91 0.53 3.87
C VAL A 82 10.56 -0.85 3.92
N ASP A 83 9.92 -1.77 4.65
CA ASP A 83 10.22 -3.20 4.63
C ASP A 83 9.43 -3.88 3.50
N LEU A 84 10.09 -4.12 2.35
CA LEU A 84 9.45 -4.73 1.18
C LEU A 84 8.90 -6.14 1.47
N PRO A 85 9.65 -7.09 2.06
CA PRO A 85 9.11 -8.40 2.43
C PRO A 85 7.83 -8.32 3.26
N ARG A 86 7.81 -7.47 4.31
CA ARG A 86 6.63 -7.31 5.16
C ARG A 86 5.45 -6.70 4.40
N LEU A 87 5.72 -5.73 3.53
CA LEU A 87 4.71 -5.10 2.70
C LEU A 87 4.10 -6.09 1.69
N HIS A 88 4.92 -6.89 1.02
CA HIS A 88 4.46 -7.96 0.11
C HIS A 88 3.58 -8.97 0.85
N ALA A 89 4.00 -9.43 2.04
CA ALA A 89 3.20 -10.35 2.85
C ALA A 89 1.87 -9.74 3.32
N ALA A 90 1.83 -8.43 3.59
CA ALA A 90 0.61 -7.73 3.93
C ALA A 90 -0.35 -7.61 2.73
N ILE A 91 0.17 -7.27 1.54
CA ILE A 91 -0.62 -7.22 0.30
C ILE A 91 -1.19 -8.59 -0.05
N ALA A 92 -0.40 -9.66 0.07
CA ALA A 92 -0.85 -11.02 -0.20
C ALA A 92 -2.03 -11.44 0.68
N ARG A 93 -2.02 -11.03 1.97
CA ARG A 93 -3.14 -11.27 2.89
C ARG A 93 -4.41 -10.53 2.46
N VAL A 94 -4.29 -9.28 1.98
CA VAL A 94 -5.44 -8.55 1.43
C VAL A 94 -5.96 -9.20 0.15
N GLN A 95 -5.07 -9.61 -0.76
CA GLN A 95 -5.45 -10.29 -2.00
C GLN A 95 -6.20 -11.60 -1.73
N ALA A 96 -5.79 -12.36 -0.72
CA ALA A 96 -6.46 -13.60 -0.32
C ALA A 96 -7.91 -13.40 0.17
N CYS A 97 -8.28 -12.17 0.58
CA CYS A 97 -9.66 -11.84 0.95
C CYS A 97 -10.56 -11.56 -0.27
N ILE A 98 -9.99 -11.40 -1.46
CA ILE A 98 -10.72 -11.08 -2.68
C ILE A 98 -10.85 -12.37 -3.50
N PRO A 99 -12.07 -12.93 -3.67
CA PRO A 99 -12.24 -14.12 -4.51
C PRO A 99 -11.73 -13.86 -5.93
N PRO A 100 -11.10 -14.85 -6.60
CA PRO A 100 -10.46 -14.65 -7.91
C PRO A 100 -11.45 -14.19 -8.98
N ASP A 101 -12.68 -14.71 -8.93
CA ASP A 101 -13.73 -14.44 -9.91
C ASP A 101 -14.69 -13.32 -9.49
N ALA A 102 -14.46 -12.69 -8.33
CA ALA A 102 -15.41 -11.71 -7.82
C ALA A 102 -15.49 -10.47 -8.72
N VAL A 103 -16.70 -9.97 -8.97
CA VAL A 103 -17.00 -8.82 -9.81
C VAL A 103 -17.70 -7.73 -9.00
N SER A 104 -17.19 -6.49 -9.07
CA SER A 104 -17.82 -5.37 -8.37
C SER A 104 -19.27 -5.18 -8.83
N GLY A 105 -20.20 -5.11 -7.87
CA GLY A 105 -21.65 -4.96 -8.13
C GLY A 105 -22.41 -6.28 -8.09
N GLU A 106 -21.74 -7.42 -8.30
CA GLU A 106 -22.27 -8.77 -8.11
C GLU A 106 -21.80 -9.35 -6.77
N ASP A 107 -20.52 -9.13 -6.47
CA ASP A 107 -19.89 -9.50 -5.22
C ASP A 107 -19.58 -8.26 -4.38
N GLN A 108 -19.74 -8.42 -3.07
CA GLN A 108 -19.26 -7.47 -2.08
C GLN A 108 -18.44 -8.22 -1.05
N ILE A 109 -17.29 -7.65 -0.70
CA ILE A 109 -16.51 -8.11 0.45
C ILE A 109 -16.86 -7.22 1.63
N ASP A 110 -16.95 -7.82 2.81
CA ASP A 110 -17.09 -7.08 4.06
C ASP A 110 -15.78 -6.33 4.34
N PRO A 111 -15.78 -4.98 4.34
CA PRO A 111 -14.58 -4.19 4.60
C PRO A 111 -13.95 -4.51 5.96
N ALA A 112 -14.74 -4.92 6.95
CA ALA A 112 -14.24 -5.29 8.28
C ALA A 112 -13.37 -6.55 8.26
N ARG A 113 -13.45 -7.37 7.20
CA ARG A 113 -12.64 -8.58 7.01
C ARG A 113 -11.33 -8.31 6.28
N ILE A 114 -11.12 -7.09 5.77
CA ILE A 114 -9.91 -6.74 5.04
C ILE A 114 -8.81 -6.34 6.03
N PRO A 115 -7.67 -7.05 6.05
CA PRO A 115 -6.60 -6.72 6.98
C PRO A 115 -5.99 -5.36 6.63
N SER A 116 -5.75 -4.55 7.64
CA SER A 116 -5.00 -3.30 7.48
C SER A 116 -3.54 -3.59 7.09
N ILE A 117 -2.99 -2.79 6.19
CA ILE A 117 -1.57 -2.81 5.85
C ILE A 117 -0.86 -1.72 6.64
N GLN A 118 0.36 -1.98 7.09
CA GLN A 118 1.22 -1.00 7.75
C GLN A 118 2.47 -0.79 6.89
N ILE A 119 2.82 0.47 6.61
CA ILE A 119 4.00 0.83 5.80
C ILE A 119 5.29 0.87 6.66
N ARG A 120 5.19 0.66 7.98
CA ARG A 120 6.32 0.84 8.91
C ARG A 120 7.51 -0.11 8.69
N THR A 121 8.68 0.53 8.73
CA THR A 121 9.99 0.04 9.14
C THR A 121 9.99 -0.63 10.50
N GLY A 122 10.80 -1.68 10.65
CA GLY A 122 11.35 -2.02 11.94
C GLY A 122 12.20 -0.85 12.46
N ASN A 123 11.75 -0.25 13.55
CA ASN A 123 12.61 0.31 14.59
C ASN A 123 11.86 0.12 15.92
N ASP A 124 11.57 -1.14 16.25
CA ASP A 124 11.35 -1.51 17.64
C ASP A 124 12.74 -1.58 18.27
N ASP A 125 13.00 -0.61 19.12
CA ASP A 125 14.09 -0.56 20.09
C ASP A 125 14.36 -1.95 20.70
N HIS A 126 15.56 -2.49 20.49
CA HIS A 126 16.18 -3.40 21.46
C HIS A 126 17.40 -2.67 22.02
N THR A 127 17.11 -1.75 22.94
CA THR A 127 17.99 -1.52 24.07
C THR A 127 18.00 -2.82 24.89
N GLY A 128 19.09 -3.58 24.79
CA GLY A 128 19.39 -4.78 25.58
C GLY A 128 20.89 -4.87 25.81
#